data_AF-A0A316RKQ1-F1
#
_entry.id   AF-A0A316RKQ1-F1
#
_cell.length_a   1.000
_cell.length_b   1.000
_cell.length_c   1.000
_cell.angle_alpha   90.00
_cell.angle_beta   90.00
_cell.angle_gamma   90.00
#
_symmetry.space_group_name_H-M   'P 1'
#
loop_
_entity.id
_entity.type
_entity.pdbx_description
1 polymer ?
#
loop_
_entity_poly.entity_id
_entity_poly.type
_entity_poly.pdbx_seq_one_letter_code
_entity_poly.pdbx_strand_id
1 'polypeptide(L)'
;MFNWKKSLALFTALALLAGCSGSPASSGAPSSSQEAGGVAAEPYVPVYTYENPDPDMVLVSAPSGDVTYRDYRLYLDVTEELARYSARQQLALSAAVRQDLSETFGIEVDEEAFRQAAAQEIAMAYFYSPSVFENLGMIGKVTGLTDDEMNDAIIESYRAQYLINQLGTHFQQEAEKEFPAAELPDTIDSGAEDGKAETEAEQERQQKIYEAAAQQMQEYSLEYEERLEFDPAGGETLGTFDGEPIALTEEGSRFVDYMAAASRIEAACFIQEGELLLRALEARDSGIDSAPFTESLELYRQQILGDELLYDELSRICGLFGATVDDYLLALERPLWLQYTGDLYYQALYEEYTALTEGEEEPEQSFEEYVSAAFDKAFEGSELVNLAG
;
A
#
# COMPACT_ATOMS: atom_id res chain seq x y z
N MET A 1 13.71 -14.09 -11.41
CA MET A 1 13.33 -13.57 -10.07
C MET A 1 11.87 -13.11 -10.13
N PHE A 2 10.95 -13.83 -9.50
CA PHE A 2 9.53 -13.49 -9.49
C PHE A 2 9.33 -12.11 -8.83
N ASN A 3 8.81 -11.15 -9.58
CA ASN A 3 8.68 -9.76 -9.15
C ASN A 3 7.83 -9.70 -7.87
N TRP A 4 8.45 -9.38 -6.73
CA TRP A 4 7.82 -9.07 -5.44
C TRP A 4 6.79 -7.92 -5.51
N LYS A 5 6.59 -7.33 -6.70
CA LYS A 5 5.84 -6.10 -6.97
C LYS A 5 4.34 -6.31 -6.88
N LYS A 6 3.84 -7.55 -6.98
CA LYS A 6 2.42 -7.86 -6.75
C LYS A 6 2.10 -8.19 -5.30
N SER A 7 3.07 -8.70 -4.53
CA SER A 7 2.99 -8.74 -3.06
C SER A 7 2.89 -7.34 -2.46
N LEU A 8 3.34 -6.31 -3.20
CA LEU A 8 3.21 -4.91 -2.82
C LEU A 8 1.74 -4.48 -2.73
N ALA A 9 0.76 -5.01 -3.46
CA ALA A 9 -0.63 -4.56 -3.32
C ALA A 9 -1.27 -5.02 -1.99
N LEU A 10 -1.01 -6.27 -1.58
CA LEU A 10 -1.45 -6.81 -0.28
C LEU A 10 -0.62 -6.24 0.88
N PHE A 11 0.71 -6.06 0.68
CA PHE A 11 1.57 -5.37 1.64
C PHE A 11 1.34 -3.86 1.69
N THR A 12 0.82 -3.21 0.65
CA THR A 12 0.50 -1.77 0.65
C THR A 12 -0.87 -1.58 1.27
N ALA A 13 -1.84 -2.47 1.06
CA ALA A 13 -3.07 -2.49 1.86
C ALA A 13 -2.79 -2.74 3.36
N LEU A 14 -1.87 -3.66 3.69
CA LEU A 14 -1.48 -3.94 5.08
C LEU A 14 -0.48 -2.92 5.67
N ALA A 15 0.43 -2.34 4.88
CA ALA A 15 1.40 -1.33 5.33
C ALA A 15 0.83 0.10 5.29
N LEU A 16 -0.23 0.37 4.50
CA LEU A 16 -1.01 1.60 4.65
C LEU A 16 -1.91 1.54 5.88
N LEU A 17 -2.27 0.35 6.37
CA LEU A 17 -2.95 0.17 7.67
C LEU A 17 -1.95 0.14 8.85
N ALA A 18 -0.76 -0.43 8.67
CA ALA A 18 0.30 -0.44 9.68
C ALA A 18 1.22 0.81 9.65
N GLY A 19 0.96 1.75 8.74
CA GLY A 19 1.81 2.92 8.46
C GLY A 19 1.71 4.06 9.46
N CYS A 20 0.84 3.94 10.47
CA CYS A 20 0.75 4.87 11.61
C CYS A 20 1.05 4.20 12.96
N SER A 21 1.69 3.02 13.01
CA SER A 21 2.22 2.49 14.27
C SER A 21 3.75 2.55 14.30
N GLY A 22 4.27 3.72 14.65
CA GLY A 22 5.61 3.81 15.21
C GLY A 22 5.64 3.04 16.53
N SER A 23 6.22 1.85 16.56
CA SER A 23 6.62 1.21 17.82
C SER A 23 8.06 1.58 18.15
N PRO A 24 8.32 2.29 19.26
CA PRO A 24 9.49 2.02 20.07
C PRO A 24 9.14 0.99 21.14
N ALA A 25 10.13 0.14 21.42
CA ALA A 25 10.12 -0.88 22.44
C ALA A 25 9.50 -0.46 23.78
N SER A 26 8.67 -1.37 24.31
CA SER A 26 8.42 -1.68 25.73
C SER A 26 8.82 -0.64 26.79
N SER A 27 7.83 -0.09 27.50
CA SER A 27 7.91 0.02 28.96
C SER A 27 6.50 0.08 29.56
N GLY A 28 6.23 -0.78 30.54
CA GLY A 28 4.90 -0.92 31.14
C GLY A 28 4.63 0.08 32.26
N ALA A 29 3.35 0.42 32.44
CA ALA A 29 2.56 0.52 33.69
C ALA A 29 1.41 1.54 33.53
N PRO A 30 0.46 1.63 34.49
CA PRO A 30 -0.72 0.78 34.61
C PRO A 30 -2.05 1.51 34.32
N SER A 31 -3.06 0.72 34.00
CA SER A 31 -4.47 1.12 33.87
C SER A 31 -5.00 1.88 35.10
N SER A 32 -5.60 3.05 34.86
CA SER A 32 -6.64 3.60 35.74
C SER A 32 -7.84 4.06 34.92
N SER A 33 -8.89 3.24 34.99
CA SER A 33 -10.23 3.47 34.48
C SER A 33 -10.91 4.65 35.18
N GLN A 34 -11.42 5.61 34.41
CA GLN A 34 -12.52 6.47 34.84
C GLN A 34 -13.57 6.56 33.74
N GLU A 35 -14.76 6.06 34.08
CA GLU A 35 -16.01 6.14 33.34
C GLU A 35 -16.39 7.60 33.05
N ALA A 36 -16.68 7.91 31.79
CA ALA A 36 -17.50 9.07 31.44
C ALA A 36 -18.55 8.61 30.42
N GLY A 37 -19.81 8.56 30.87
CA GLY A 37 -20.95 8.20 30.04
C GLY A 37 -21.18 9.23 28.93
N GLY A 38 -21.11 8.76 27.69
CA GLY A 38 -21.61 9.44 26.50
C GLY A 38 -22.73 8.60 25.89
N VAL A 39 -23.83 9.24 25.53
CA VAL A 39 -25.00 8.63 24.89
C VAL A 39 -24.56 7.92 23.61
N ALA A 40 -24.92 6.65 23.45
CA ALA A 40 -24.66 5.89 22.23
C ALA A 40 -25.33 6.61 21.04
N ALA A 41 -24.53 7.24 20.20
CA ALA A 41 -24.97 7.65 18.87
C ALA A 41 -25.28 6.35 18.11
N GLU A 42 -26.50 6.23 17.58
CA GLU A 42 -26.81 5.16 16.63
C GLU A 42 -25.80 5.27 15.48
N PRO A 43 -25.13 4.18 15.09
CA PRO A 43 -24.18 4.23 13.99
C PRO A 43 -24.94 4.68 12.75
N TYR A 44 -24.60 5.87 12.26
CA TYR A 44 -25.01 6.32 10.95
C TYR A 44 -24.46 5.31 9.95
N VAL A 45 -25.33 4.46 9.38
CA VAL A 45 -24.99 3.58 8.28
C VAL A 45 -25.18 4.42 7.02
N PRO A 46 -24.11 4.87 6.34
CA PRO A 46 -24.28 5.53 5.07
C PRO A 46 -24.91 4.51 4.11
N VAL A 47 -26.05 4.88 3.51
CA VAL A 47 -26.65 4.08 2.43
C VAL A 47 -25.85 4.39 1.17
N TYR A 48 -24.69 3.76 1.02
CA TYR A 48 -24.05 3.67 -0.28
C TYR A 48 -24.91 2.74 -1.13
N THR A 49 -25.51 3.27 -2.20
CA THR A 49 -26.18 2.44 -3.20
C THR A 49 -25.14 1.76 -4.07
N TYR A 50 -24.29 0.91 -3.48
CA TYR A 50 -23.76 -0.22 -4.23
C TYR A 50 -24.94 -1.14 -4.46
N GLU A 51 -25.45 -1.21 -5.70
CA GLU A 51 -26.21 -2.39 -6.07
C GLU A 51 -25.25 -3.56 -5.92
N ASN A 52 -25.46 -4.35 -4.87
CA ASN A 52 -24.60 -5.50 -4.61
C ASN A 52 -24.59 -6.38 -5.85
N PRO A 53 -23.40 -6.70 -6.40
CA PRO A 53 -23.33 -7.55 -7.59
C PRO A 53 -24.09 -8.84 -7.38
N ASP A 54 -24.73 -9.31 -8.46
CA ASP A 54 -25.31 -10.65 -8.47
C ASP A 54 -24.20 -11.64 -8.08
N PRO A 55 -24.34 -12.39 -6.96
CA PRO A 55 -23.29 -13.30 -6.52
C PRO A 55 -22.98 -14.39 -7.57
N ASP A 56 -23.92 -14.71 -8.46
CA ASP A 56 -23.72 -15.67 -9.55
C ASP A 56 -23.07 -15.05 -10.80
N MET A 57 -22.74 -13.75 -10.75
CA MET A 57 -22.06 -13.09 -11.85
C MET A 57 -20.63 -13.61 -12.03
N VAL A 58 -20.22 -13.74 -13.28
CA VAL A 58 -18.88 -14.20 -13.65
C VAL A 58 -17.86 -13.07 -13.48
N LEU A 59 -16.88 -13.26 -12.61
CA LEU A 59 -15.73 -12.39 -12.44
C LEU A 59 -14.68 -12.67 -13.52
N VAL A 60 -14.32 -13.95 -13.70
CA VAL A 60 -13.34 -14.42 -14.68
C VAL A 60 -14.00 -15.44 -15.61
N SER A 61 -13.93 -15.19 -16.91
CA SER A 61 -14.25 -16.19 -17.93
C SER A 61 -12.96 -16.89 -18.35
N ALA A 62 -12.98 -18.22 -18.37
CA ALA A 62 -11.82 -18.99 -18.80
C ALA A 62 -12.25 -20.30 -19.49
N PRO A 63 -11.44 -20.84 -20.44
CA PRO A 63 -11.75 -22.10 -21.10
C PRO A 63 -11.88 -23.30 -20.14
N SER A 64 -11.20 -23.22 -18.99
CA SER A 64 -11.22 -24.22 -17.92
C SER A 64 -12.41 -24.07 -16.96
N GLY A 65 -13.25 -23.06 -17.14
CA GLY A 65 -14.45 -22.79 -16.34
C GLY A 65 -14.45 -21.40 -15.71
N ASP A 66 -15.64 -20.86 -15.51
CA ASP A 66 -15.84 -19.51 -14.98
C ASP A 66 -15.54 -19.44 -13.47
N VAL A 67 -15.09 -18.27 -13.00
CA VAL A 67 -14.97 -17.91 -11.58
C VAL A 67 -16.03 -16.87 -11.27
N THR A 68 -16.88 -17.13 -10.28
CA THR A 68 -17.99 -16.24 -9.91
C THR A 68 -17.63 -15.30 -8.77
N TYR A 69 -18.36 -14.18 -8.67
CA TYR A 69 -18.24 -13.21 -7.58
C TYR A 69 -18.52 -13.80 -6.20
N ARG A 70 -19.42 -14.79 -6.07
CA ARG A 70 -19.88 -15.35 -4.79
C ARG A 70 -18.73 -15.68 -3.82
N ASP A 71 -17.65 -16.27 -4.32
CA ASP A 71 -16.56 -16.77 -3.48
C ASP A 71 -15.57 -15.67 -3.06
N TYR A 72 -15.61 -14.51 -3.73
CA TYR A 72 -14.65 -13.41 -3.53
C TYR A 72 -15.30 -12.09 -3.14
N ARG A 73 -16.63 -12.03 -3.10
CA ARG A 73 -17.36 -10.77 -2.97
C ARG A 73 -16.95 -9.98 -1.74
N LEU A 74 -16.98 -10.60 -0.55
CA LEU A 74 -16.60 -9.91 0.68
C LEU A 74 -15.13 -9.45 0.66
N TYR A 75 -14.24 -10.25 0.07
CA TYR A 75 -12.84 -9.85 -0.10
C TYR A 75 -12.71 -8.62 -1.00
N LEU A 76 -13.31 -8.64 -2.19
CA LEU A 76 -13.27 -7.54 -3.15
C LEU A 76 -13.88 -6.25 -2.57
N ASP A 77 -15.02 -6.37 -1.93
CA ASP A 77 -15.76 -5.22 -1.38
C ASP A 77 -15.03 -4.59 -0.18
N VAL A 78 -14.47 -5.41 0.72
CA VAL A 78 -13.66 -4.92 1.85
C VAL A 78 -12.33 -4.33 1.35
N THR A 79 -11.66 -4.95 0.38
CA THR A 79 -10.42 -4.42 -0.22
C THR A 79 -10.64 -3.05 -0.86
N GLU A 80 -11.74 -2.88 -1.58
CA GLU A 80 -12.12 -1.60 -2.17
C GLU A 80 -12.36 -0.51 -1.12
N GLU A 81 -13.11 -0.80 -0.05
CA GLU A 81 -13.37 0.16 1.02
C GLU A 81 -12.13 0.48 1.86
N LEU A 82 -11.22 -0.49 2.05
CA LEU A 82 -9.92 -0.24 2.66
C LEU A 82 -9.09 0.74 1.80
N ALA A 83 -9.13 0.60 0.48
CA ALA A 83 -8.46 1.54 -0.43
C ALA A 83 -9.09 2.94 -0.37
N ARG A 84 -10.42 3.06 -0.28
CA ARG A 84 -11.10 4.35 -0.06
C ARG A 84 -10.68 5.00 1.26
N TYR A 85 -10.69 4.22 2.33
CA TYR A 85 -10.26 4.67 3.66
C TYR A 85 -8.82 5.19 3.63
N SER A 86 -7.89 4.41 3.07
CA SER A 86 -6.49 4.80 2.98
C SER A 86 -6.28 6.05 2.12
N ALA A 87 -6.96 6.16 0.97
CA ALA A 87 -6.88 7.34 0.12
C ALA A 87 -7.36 8.60 0.86
N ARG A 88 -8.44 8.49 1.65
CA ARG A 88 -8.93 9.60 2.49
C ARG A 88 -7.94 9.98 3.59
N GLN A 89 -7.30 9.01 4.24
CA GLN A 89 -6.25 9.29 5.22
C GLN A 89 -5.05 10.01 4.58
N GLN A 90 -4.62 9.57 3.39
CA GLN A 90 -3.52 10.22 2.67
C GLN A 90 -3.84 11.68 2.31
N LEU A 91 -5.08 11.97 1.93
CA LEU A 91 -5.54 13.34 1.67
C LEU A 91 -5.56 14.19 2.95
N ALA A 92 -6.06 13.61 4.07
CA ALA A 92 -6.07 14.29 5.36
C ALA A 92 -4.64 14.64 5.82
N LEU A 93 -3.73 13.67 5.71
CA LEU A 93 -2.30 13.85 5.99
C LEU A 93 -1.65 14.89 5.10
N SER A 94 -1.91 14.84 3.79
CA SER A 94 -1.38 15.82 2.85
C SER A 94 -1.87 17.23 3.18
N ALA A 95 -3.14 17.39 3.53
CA ALA A 95 -3.70 18.69 3.90
C ALA A 95 -3.07 19.24 5.19
N ALA A 96 -2.97 18.41 6.23
CA ALA A 96 -2.39 18.79 7.52
C ALA A 96 -0.90 19.14 7.42
N VAL A 97 -0.08 18.29 6.77
CA VAL A 97 1.36 18.58 6.57
C VAL A 97 1.55 19.82 5.71
N ARG A 98 0.73 20.02 4.68
CA ARG A 98 0.77 21.25 3.87
C ARG A 98 0.46 22.48 4.71
N GLN A 99 -0.54 22.40 5.58
CA GLN A 99 -0.89 23.49 6.50
C GLN A 99 0.32 23.84 7.37
N ASP A 100 0.94 22.86 8.04
CA ASP A 100 2.10 23.11 8.90
C ASP A 100 3.32 23.64 8.15
N LEU A 101 3.64 23.08 6.98
CA LEU A 101 4.69 23.62 6.11
C LEU A 101 4.47 25.12 5.89
N SER A 102 3.24 25.54 5.56
CA SER A 102 2.95 26.94 5.28
C SER A 102 2.80 27.84 6.51
N GLU A 103 2.03 27.44 7.51
CA GLU A 103 1.61 28.28 8.64
C GLU A 103 2.60 28.22 9.81
N THR A 104 3.19 27.06 10.06
CA THR A 104 4.11 26.81 11.18
C THR A 104 5.55 27.07 10.75
N PHE A 105 5.96 26.54 9.59
CA PHE A 105 7.35 26.59 9.13
C PHE A 105 7.64 27.66 8.08
N GLY A 106 6.60 28.29 7.50
CA GLY A 106 6.77 29.34 6.49
C GLY A 106 7.36 28.85 5.15
N ILE A 107 7.16 27.57 4.84
CA ILE A 107 7.60 26.88 3.63
C ILE A 107 6.44 26.83 2.64
N GLU A 108 6.60 27.51 1.51
CA GLU A 108 5.66 27.40 0.39
C GLU A 108 5.91 26.11 -0.40
N VAL A 109 4.84 25.35 -0.63
CA VAL A 109 4.87 24.14 -1.47
C VAL A 109 4.89 24.54 -2.94
N ASP A 110 5.96 24.21 -3.65
CA ASP A 110 6.09 24.43 -5.09
C ASP A 110 5.34 23.33 -5.86
N GLU A 111 4.17 23.67 -6.40
CA GLU A 111 3.33 22.74 -7.18
C GLU A 111 4.00 22.30 -8.50
N GLU A 112 4.88 23.12 -9.10
CA GLU A 112 5.61 22.71 -10.30
C GLU A 112 6.68 21.68 -9.94
N ALA A 113 7.42 21.91 -8.86
CA ALA A 113 8.39 20.95 -8.35
C ALA A 113 7.72 19.62 -7.94
N PHE A 114 6.55 19.68 -7.32
CA PHE A 114 5.75 18.48 -7.03
C PHE A 114 5.39 17.71 -8.30
N ARG A 115 4.81 18.36 -9.32
CA ARG A 115 4.44 17.70 -10.58
C ARG A 115 5.65 17.08 -11.29
N GLN A 116 6.82 17.72 -11.23
CA GLN A 116 8.06 17.16 -11.78
C GLN A 116 8.54 15.93 -11.01
N ALA A 117 8.48 15.96 -9.68
CA ALA A 117 8.84 14.81 -8.85
C ALA A 117 7.89 13.62 -9.10
N ALA A 118 6.58 13.87 -9.11
CA ALA A 118 5.58 12.84 -9.41
C ALA A 118 5.80 12.23 -10.81
N ALA A 119 6.09 13.04 -11.84
CA ALA A 119 6.36 12.52 -13.18
C ALA A 119 7.59 11.60 -13.24
N GLN A 120 8.63 11.86 -12.43
CA GLN A 120 9.80 10.99 -12.34
C GLN A 120 9.46 9.64 -11.69
N GLU A 121 8.69 9.67 -10.60
CA GLU A 121 8.23 8.46 -9.92
C GLU A 121 7.31 7.63 -10.82
N ILE A 122 6.38 8.26 -11.53
CA ILE A 122 5.50 7.61 -12.51
C ILE A 122 6.33 6.96 -13.63
N ALA A 123 7.33 7.66 -14.17
CA ALA A 123 8.20 7.09 -15.19
C ALA A 123 8.96 5.86 -14.66
N MET A 124 9.46 5.93 -13.41
CA MET A 124 10.12 4.81 -12.76
C MET A 124 9.15 3.63 -12.53
N ALA A 125 7.94 3.90 -12.07
CA ALA A 125 6.88 2.91 -11.93
C ALA A 125 6.53 2.26 -13.27
N TYR A 126 6.50 3.01 -14.36
CA TYR A 126 6.27 2.46 -15.71
C TYR A 126 7.38 1.49 -16.13
N PHE A 127 8.65 1.82 -15.85
CA PHE A 127 9.77 0.93 -16.18
C PHE A 127 9.80 -0.35 -15.35
N TYR A 128 9.42 -0.27 -14.07
CA TYR A 128 9.56 -1.38 -13.15
C TYR A 128 8.26 -2.16 -12.91
N SER A 129 7.09 -1.56 -13.13
CA SER A 129 5.78 -2.14 -12.85
C SER A 129 4.74 -1.75 -13.91
N PRO A 130 4.88 -2.22 -15.17
CA PRO A 130 3.98 -1.86 -16.28
C PRO A 130 2.51 -2.18 -15.99
N SER A 131 2.24 -3.19 -15.15
CA SER A 131 0.90 -3.65 -14.79
C SER A 131 0.01 -2.56 -14.16
N VAL A 132 0.61 -1.55 -13.51
CA VAL A 132 -0.14 -0.40 -12.96
C VAL A 132 -0.82 0.40 -14.08
N PHE A 133 -0.20 0.46 -15.25
CA PHE A 133 -0.70 1.22 -16.40
C PHE A 133 -1.57 0.36 -17.33
N GLU A 134 -1.38 -0.96 -17.33
CA GLU A 134 -2.20 -1.91 -18.11
C GLU A 134 -3.67 -1.89 -17.68
N ASN A 135 -3.95 -1.54 -16.42
CA ASN A 135 -5.29 -1.53 -15.85
C ASN A 135 -6.05 -0.20 -16.06
N LEU A 136 -5.43 0.87 -16.56
CA LEU A 136 -6.08 2.19 -16.68
C LEU A 136 -7.35 2.15 -17.53
N GLY A 137 -7.33 1.40 -18.63
CA GLY A 137 -8.51 1.24 -19.48
C GLY A 137 -9.67 0.50 -18.80
N MET A 138 -9.39 -0.32 -17.78
CA MET A 138 -10.42 -0.96 -16.95
C MET A 138 -10.91 -0.01 -15.87
N ILE A 139 -10.00 0.72 -15.22
CA ILE A 139 -10.34 1.73 -14.21
C ILE A 139 -11.30 2.77 -14.80
N GLY A 140 -10.95 3.36 -15.95
CA GLY A 140 -11.81 4.37 -16.60
C GLY A 140 -13.19 3.84 -16.99
N LYS A 141 -13.35 2.54 -17.27
CA LYS A 141 -14.68 1.94 -17.51
C LYS A 141 -15.50 1.78 -16.24
N VAL A 142 -14.86 1.47 -15.11
CA VAL A 142 -15.52 1.27 -13.81
C VAL A 142 -15.90 2.62 -13.20
N THR A 143 -15.00 3.59 -13.23
CA THR A 143 -15.18 4.89 -12.57
C THR A 143 -15.82 5.95 -13.47
N GLY A 144 -15.69 5.82 -14.79
CA GLY A 144 -16.07 6.86 -15.75
C GLY A 144 -15.07 8.03 -15.82
N LEU A 145 -13.94 7.95 -15.11
CA LEU A 145 -12.88 8.96 -15.17
C LEU A 145 -12.22 8.97 -16.56
N THR A 146 -11.90 10.17 -17.03
CA THR A 146 -11.10 10.37 -18.24
C THR A 146 -9.63 10.04 -18.00
N ASP A 147 -8.87 9.83 -19.08
CA ASP A 147 -7.42 9.58 -18.99
C ASP A 147 -6.68 10.70 -18.23
N ASP A 148 -7.07 11.97 -18.45
CA ASP A 148 -6.47 13.11 -17.75
C ASP A 148 -6.78 13.09 -16.25
N GLU A 149 -8.03 12.76 -15.87
CA GLU A 149 -8.43 12.65 -14.46
C GLU A 149 -7.77 11.48 -13.74
N MET A 150 -7.60 10.35 -14.43
CA MET A 150 -6.84 9.21 -13.89
C MET A 150 -5.36 9.57 -13.72
N ASN A 151 -4.76 10.28 -14.68
CA ASN A 151 -3.38 10.75 -14.56
C ASN A 151 -3.21 11.73 -13.40
N ASP A 152 -4.14 12.67 -13.20
CA ASP A 152 -4.11 13.58 -12.06
C ASP A 152 -4.28 12.83 -10.73
N ALA A 153 -5.13 11.80 -10.66
CA ALA A 153 -5.25 10.93 -9.48
C ALA A 153 -3.95 10.17 -9.17
N ILE A 154 -3.26 9.64 -10.20
CA ILE A 154 -1.94 9.01 -10.03
C ILE A 154 -0.91 10.01 -9.54
N ILE A 155 -0.90 11.24 -10.05
CA ILE A 155 0.00 12.29 -9.56
C ILE A 155 -0.30 12.57 -8.08
N GLU A 156 -1.57 12.68 -7.71
CA GLU A 156 -2.01 12.95 -6.34
C GLU A 156 -1.56 11.87 -5.35
N SER A 157 -1.43 10.60 -5.78
CA SER A 157 -0.93 9.51 -4.93
C SER A 157 0.49 9.74 -4.38
N TYR A 158 1.28 10.63 -4.99
CA TYR A 158 2.63 10.97 -4.55
C TYR A 158 2.68 12.19 -3.61
N ARG A 159 1.56 12.89 -3.38
CA ARG A 159 1.56 14.16 -2.65
C ARG A 159 1.99 14.00 -1.20
N ALA A 160 1.44 13.03 -0.47
CA ALA A 160 1.77 12.81 0.93
C ALA A 160 3.28 12.59 1.12
N GLN A 161 3.87 11.71 0.32
CA GLN A 161 5.31 11.42 0.36
C GLN A 161 6.15 12.67 0.02
N TYR A 162 5.74 13.43 -1.01
CA TYR A 162 6.43 14.66 -1.37
C TYR A 162 6.45 15.66 -0.21
N LEU A 163 5.31 15.88 0.44
CA LEU A 163 5.19 16.81 1.56
C LEU A 163 5.98 16.35 2.80
N ILE A 164 5.96 15.05 3.10
CA ILE A 164 6.80 14.47 4.18
C ILE A 164 8.28 14.65 3.87
N ASN A 165 8.71 14.50 2.61
CA ASN A 165 10.10 14.75 2.22
C ASN A 165 10.49 16.22 2.38
N GLN A 166 9.59 17.16 2.08
CA GLN A 166 9.82 18.59 2.35
C GLN A 166 9.99 18.85 3.84
N LEU A 167 9.14 18.25 4.68
CA LEU A 167 9.24 18.35 6.13
C LEU A 167 10.55 17.76 6.67
N GLY A 168 10.94 16.56 6.20
CA GLY A 168 12.22 15.95 6.57
C GLY A 168 13.43 16.79 6.12
N THR A 169 13.36 17.39 4.93
CA THR A 169 14.38 18.32 4.45
C THR A 169 14.47 19.56 5.34
N HIS A 170 13.34 20.08 5.80
CA HIS A 170 13.31 21.21 6.74
C HIS A 170 14.00 20.86 8.06
N PHE A 171 13.65 19.74 8.70
CA PHE A 171 14.27 19.34 9.96
C PHE A 171 15.75 18.99 9.81
N GLN A 172 16.16 18.43 8.66
CA GLN A 172 17.57 18.28 8.35
C GLN A 172 18.30 19.63 8.29
N GLN A 173 17.70 20.65 7.67
CA GLN A 173 18.28 22.00 7.61
C GLN A 173 18.33 22.69 8.97
N GLU A 174 17.34 22.49 9.84
CA GLU A 174 17.40 22.99 11.22
C GLU A 174 18.51 22.29 12.02
N ALA A 175 18.61 20.96 11.91
CA ALA A 175 19.68 20.18 12.55
C ALA A 175 21.08 20.60 12.05
N GLU A 176 21.24 20.91 10.76
CA GLU A 176 22.50 21.44 10.21
C GLU A 176 22.94 22.75 10.87
N LYS A 177 22.01 23.58 11.34
CA LYS A 177 22.32 24.82 12.07
C LYS A 177 22.79 24.55 13.49
N GLU A 178 22.32 23.47 14.11
CA GLU A 178 22.76 23.04 15.45
C GLU A 178 24.16 22.41 15.43
N PHE A 179 24.52 21.77 14.32
CA PHE A 179 25.82 21.14 14.10
C PHE A 179 26.55 21.78 12.89
N PRO A 180 26.99 23.05 12.99
CA PRO A 180 27.70 23.71 11.90
C PRO A 180 29.05 23.02 11.63
N ALA A 181 29.50 23.04 10.37
CA ALA A 181 30.82 22.54 10.02
C ALA A 181 31.90 23.34 10.77
N ALA A 182 32.96 22.67 11.20
CA ALA A 182 34.11 23.36 11.77
C ALA A 182 34.75 24.27 10.72
N GLU A 183 35.06 25.53 11.06
CA GLU A 183 35.87 26.39 10.19
C GLU A 183 37.24 25.74 9.98
N LEU A 184 37.54 25.34 8.74
CA LEU A 184 38.87 24.84 8.39
C LEU A 184 39.88 25.98 8.54
N PRO A 185 40.96 25.81 9.32
CA PRO A 185 41.98 26.83 9.44
C PRO A 185 42.68 27.06 8.09
N ASP A 186 42.86 28.33 7.70
CA ASP A 186 43.46 28.80 6.42
C ASP A 186 44.91 28.30 6.16
N THR A 187 45.54 27.59 7.08
CA THR A 187 46.90 27.08 6.94
C THR A 187 46.95 25.58 7.21
N ILE A 188 46.82 24.79 6.15
CA ILE A 188 47.19 23.37 6.17
C ILE A 188 48.71 23.30 6.05
N ASP A 189 49.41 23.10 7.18
CA ASP A 189 50.81 22.66 7.16
C ASP A 189 50.79 21.17 6.82
N SER A 190 51.22 20.85 5.60
CA SER A 190 51.16 19.51 5.02
C SER A 190 52.06 18.55 5.81
N GLY A 191 51.50 17.83 6.78
CA GLY A 191 52.33 17.00 7.64
C GLY A 191 51.65 16.12 8.68
N ALA A 192 50.43 15.63 8.49
CA ALA A 192 49.88 14.55 9.33
C ALA A 192 48.74 13.80 8.63
N GLU A 193 48.34 12.67 9.21
CA GLU A 193 47.22 11.77 8.89
C GLU A 193 45.82 12.45 8.95
N ASP A 194 45.73 13.75 8.67
CA ASP A 194 44.57 14.61 8.93
C ASP A 194 43.34 14.28 8.06
N GLY A 195 43.54 13.74 6.86
CA GLY A 195 42.41 13.39 5.97
C GLY A 195 41.52 12.23 6.46
N LYS A 196 41.96 11.41 7.42
CA LYS A 196 41.13 10.36 8.04
C LYS A 196 40.35 10.86 9.26
N ALA A 197 40.96 11.71 10.08
CA ALA A 197 40.29 12.33 11.22
C ALA A 197 39.24 13.36 10.77
N GLU A 198 39.51 14.11 9.69
CA GLU A 198 38.53 15.01 9.07
C GLU A 198 37.32 14.26 8.49
N THR A 199 37.52 13.04 7.96
CA THR A 199 36.41 12.21 7.46
C THR A 199 35.62 11.52 8.58
N GLU A 200 36.25 11.09 9.66
CA GLU A 200 35.56 10.56 10.84
C GLU A 200 34.76 11.64 11.59
N ALA A 201 35.32 12.84 11.75
CA ALA A 201 34.63 13.96 12.39
C ALA A 201 33.43 14.47 11.56
N GLU A 202 33.57 14.52 10.23
CA GLU A 202 32.44 14.86 9.35
C GLU A 202 31.39 13.75 9.35
N GLN A 203 31.77 12.47 9.38
CA GLN A 203 30.82 11.35 9.54
C GLN A 203 30.06 11.44 10.88
N GLU A 204 30.76 11.71 11.99
CA GLU A 204 30.13 11.88 13.30
C GLU A 204 29.17 13.08 13.31
N ARG A 205 29.54 14.17 12.62
CA ARG A 205 28.68 15.34 12.44
C ARG A 205 27.42 15.00 11.63
N GLN A 206 27.58 14.33 10.49
CA GLN A 206 26.44 13.90 9.65
C GLN A 206 25.51 12.95 10.42
N GLN A 207 26.07 12.05 11.23
CA GLN A 207 25.29 11.18 12.11
C GLN A 207 24.47 11.98 13.13
N LYS A 208 25.07 13.00 13.77
CA LYS A 208 24.34 13.89 14.72
C LYS A 208 23.22 14.68 14.05
N ILE A 209 23.45 15.18 12.82
CA ILE A 209 22.44 15.87 12.03
C ILE A 209 21.27 14.92 11.72
N TYR A 210 21.57 13.70 11.27
CA TYR A 210 20.55 12.68 10.99
C TYR A 210 19.75 12.31 12.24
N GLU A 211 20.42 12.08 13.38
CA GLU A 211 19.77 11.74 14.64
C GLU A 211 18.86 12.88 15.15
N ALA A 212 19.32 14.13 15.07
CA ALA A 212 18.51 15.29 15.46
C ALA A 212 17.30 15.51 14.54
N ALA A 213 17.48 15.40 13.22
CA ALA A 213 16.36 15.50 12.28
C ALA A 213 15.35 14.35 12.44
N ALA A 214 15.82 13.13 12.70
CA ALA A 214 14.97 11.98 12.98
C ALA A 214 14.18 12.17 14.29
N GLN A 215 14.81 12.73 15.33
CA GLN A 215 14.13 13.06 16.57
C GLN A 215 13.03 14.11 16.34
N GLN A 216 13.31 15.18 15.59
CA GLN A 216 12.30 16.19 15.25
C GLN A 216 11.13 15.59 14.45
N MET A 217 11.41 14.69 13.48
CA MET A 217 10.33 13.97 12.78
C MET A 217 9.50 13.09 13.72
N GLN A 218 10.15 12.42 14.68
CA GLN A 218 9.43 11.59 15.65
C GLN A 218 8.54 12.43 16.57
N GLU A 219 9.06 13.57 17.07
CA GLU A 219 8.30 14.51 17.90
C GLU A 219 7.10 15.07 17.12
N TYR A 220 7.32 15.51 15.86
CA TYR A 220 6.25 15.94 14.97
C TYR A 220 5.19 14.86 14.76
N SER A 221 5.60 13.61 14.52
CA SER A 221 4.66 12.49 14.32
C SER A 221 3.77 12.24 15.54
N LEU A 222 4.30 12.38 16.76
CA LEU A 222 3.53 12.20 17.99
C LEU A 222 2.52 13.34 18.18
N GLU A 223 2.94 14.59 17.95
CA GLU A 223 2.04 15.75 18.02
C GLU A 223 0.94 15.68 16.95
N TYR A 224 1.29 15.18 15.77
CA TYR A 224 0.37 15.03 14.65
C TYR A 224 -0.82 14.13 14.99
N GLU A 225 -0.59 13.01 15.68
CA GLU A 225 -1.66 12.08 16.12
C GLU A 225 -2.66 12.74 17.08
N GLU A 226 -2.23 13.73 17.87
CA GLU A 226 -3.10 14.47 18.78
C GLU A 226 -3.86 15.62 18.08
N ARG A 227 -3.31 16.15 16.98
CA ARG A 227 -3.85 17.32 16.25
C ARG A 227 -4.80 16.94 15.13
N LEU A 228 -4.63 15.76 14.53
CA LEU A 228 -5.50 15.24 13.48
C LEU A 228 -6.62 14.38 14.08
N GLU A 229 -7.86 14.85 13.94
CA GLU A 229 -9.05 14.03 14.15
C GLU A 229 -9.58 13.56 12.78
N PHE A 230 -9.26 12.33 12.38
CA PHE A 230 -9.69 11.77 11.10
C PHE A 230 -11.18 11.37 11.11
N ASP A 231 -11.90 11.66 10.03
CA ASP A 231 -13.31 11.26 9.85
C ASP A 231 -13.44 10.06 8.88
N PRO A 232 -13.67 8.84 9.42
CA PRO A 232 -13.79 7.63 8.62
C PRO A 232 -15.19 7.45 8.00
N ALA A 233 -16.18 8.26 8.38
CA ALA A 233 -17.60 8.01 8.06
C ALA A 233 -18.02 8.31 6.61
N GLY A 234 -17.07 8.72 5.76
CA GLY A 234 -17.27 8.87 4.32
C GLY A 234 -18.26 9.99 3.98
N GLY A 235 -17.80 11.24 4.09
CA GLY A 235 -18.56 12.44 3.74
C GLY A 235 -17.71 13.51 3.05
N GLU A 236 -18.24 14.73 3.02
CA GLU A 236 -17.60 15.93 2.42
C GLU A 236 -16.37 16.42 3.22
N THR A 237 -16.14 15.89 4.42
CA THR A 237 -15.00 16.19 5.28
C THR A 237 -14.10 14.96 5.41
N LEU A 238 -12.80 15.20 5.51
CA LEU A 238 -11.77 14.19 5.80
C LEU A 238 -11.44 14.10 7.29
N GLY A 239 -11.84 15.11 8.07
CA GLY A 239 -11.53 15.23 9.49
C GLY A 239 -11.30 16.69 9.87
N THR A 240 -10.61 16.90 10.99
CA THR A 240 -10.10 18.21 11.39
C THR A 240 -8.62 18.14 11.72
N PHE A 241 -7.90 19.24 11.50
CA PHE A 241 -6.53 19.42 11.97
C PHE A 241 -6.47 20.73 12.76
N ASP A 242 -6.00 20.67 14.01
CA ASP A 242 -6.08 21.79 14.97
C ASP A 242 -7.51 22.35 15.14
N GLY A 243 -8.52 21.49 14.99
CA GLY A 243 -9.93 21.86 15.05
C GLY A 243 -10.47 22.56 13.79
N GLU A 244 -9.65 22.79 12.77
CA GLU A 244 -10.08 23.31 11.48
C GLU A 244 -10.47 22.17 10.53
N PRO A 245 -11.61 22.26 9.82
CA PRO A 245 -12.10 21.17 8.98
C PRO A 245 -11.26 21.00 7.71
N ILE A 246 -10.90 19.75 7.43
CA ILE A 246 -10.27 19.36 6.16
C ILE A 246 -11.40 18.92 5.21
N ALA A 247 -11.63 19.67 4.14
CA ALA A 247 -12.63 19.35 3.14
C ALA A 247 -12.11 18.30 2.14
N LEU A 248 -12.98 17.39 1.71
CA LEU A 248 -12.76 16.56 0.53
C LEU A 248 -13.00 17.41 -0.72
N THR A 249 -11.95 17.67 -1.49
CA THR A 249 -12.06 18.39 -2.77
C THR A 249 -12.60 17.48 -3.87
N GLU A 250 -13.02 18.06 -4.99
CA GLU A 250 -13.43 17.28 -6.18
C GLU A 250 -12.28 16.42 -6.70
N GLU A 251 -11.07 16.97 -6.77
CA GLU A 251 -9.84 16.26 -7.14
C GLU A 251 -9.54 15.12 -6.16
N GLY A 252 -9.67 15.37 -4.85
CA GLY A 252 -9.55 14.34 -3.82
C GLY A 252 -10.60 13.25 -3.94
N SER A 253 -11.84 13.58 -4.31
CA SER A 253 -12.88 12.58 -4.56
C SER A 253 -12.52 11.67 -5.74
N ARG A 254 -12.02 12.24 -6.85
CA ARG A 254 -11.56 11.46 -8.01
C ARG A 254 -10.38 10.56 -7.65
N PHE A 255 -9.45 11.04 -6.82
CA PHE A 255 -8.36 10.23 -6.28
C PHE A 255 -8.89 9.05 -5.46
N VAL A 256 -9.84 9.28 -4.55
CA VAL A 256 -10.47 8.20 -3.75
C VAL A 256 -11.16 7.17 -4.64
N ASP A 257 -11.92 7.60 -5.65
CA ASP A 257 -12.59 6.70 -6.60
C ASP A 257 -11.59 5.91 -7.46
N TYR A 258 -10.52 6.56 -7.90
CA TYR A 258 -9.42 5.92 -8.62
C TYR A 258 -8.78 4.83 -7.77
N MET A 259 -8.40 5.13 -6.52
CA MET A 259 -7.74 4.17 -5.62
C MET A 259 -8.63 2.97 -5.30
N ALA A 260 -9.92 3.21 -5.08
CA ALA A 260 -10.92 2.15 -4.87
C ALA A 260 -11.00 1.20 -6.06
N ALA A 261 -11.20 1.75 -7.26
CA ALA A 261 -11.33 0.96 -8.48
C ALA A 261 -10.02 0.25 -8.85
N ALA A 262 -8.87 0.92 -8.71
CA ALA A 262 -7.57 0.33 -8.94
C ALA A 262 -7.36 -0.88 -8.02
N SER A 263 -7.64 -0.74 -6.72
CA SER A 263 -7.50 -1.84 -5.76
C SER A 263 -8.43 -3.02 -6.05
N ARG A 264 -9.69 -2.75 -6.40
CA ARG A 264 -10.65 -3.79 -6.80
C ARG A 264 -10.18 -4.54 -8.06
N ILE A 265 -9.69 -3.81 -9.06
CA ILE A 265 -9.19 -4.40 -10.32
C ILE A 265 -7.92 -5.21 -10.06
N GLU A 266 -6.99 -4.72 -9.25
CA GLU A 266 -5.80 -5.48 -8.86
C GLU A 266 -6.15 -6.76 -8.12
N ALA A 267 -7.10 -6.70 -7.18
CA ALA A 267 -7.60 -7.88 -6.47
C ALA A 267 -8.27 -8.88 -7.44
N ALA A 268 -9.04 -8.40 -8.42
CA ALA A 268 -9.64 -9.24 -9.44
C ALA A 268 -8.61 -9.90 -10.38
N CYS A 269 -7.60 -9.13 -10.84
CA CYS A 269 -6.46 -9.67 -11.60
C CYS A 269 -5.70 -10.72 -10.79
N PHE A 270 -5.47 -10.47 -9.49
CA PHE A 270 -4.85 -11.44 -8.59
C PHE A 270 -5.66 -12.73 -8.48
N ILE A 271 -6.99 -12.65 -8.36
CA ILE A 271 -7.88 -13.83 -8.35
C ILE A 271 -7.80 -14.58 -9.67
N GLN A 272 -7.87 -13.87 -10.80
CA GLN A 272 -7.74 -14.48 -12.13
C GLN A 272 -6.42 -15.24 -12.26
N GLU A 273 -5.30 -14.58 -11.97
CA GLU A 273 -3.97 -15.17 -12.04
C GLU A 273 -3.89 -16.40 -11.13
N GLY A 274 -4.27 -16.25 -9.86
CA GLY A 274 -4.22 -17.32 -8.88
C GLY A 274 -5.05 -18.54 -9.26
N GLU A 275 -6.30 -18.36 -9.67
CA GLU A 275 -7.19 -19.46 -10.06
C GLU A 275 -6.64 -20.24 -11.27
N LEU A 276 -6.08 -19.52 -12.26
CA LEU A 276 -5.52 -20.15 -13.46
C LEU A 276 -4.22 -20.87 -13.16
N LEU A 277 -3.36 -20.31 -12.31
CA LEU A 277 -2.13 -20.97 -11.86
C LEU A 277 -2.42 -22.19 -10.99
N LEU A 278 -3.42 -22.14 -10.11
CA LEU A 278 -3.87 -23.30 -9.36
C LEU A 278 -4.32 -24.42 -10.28
N ARG A 279 -5.17 -24.14 -11.28
CA ARG A 279 -5.60 -25.14 -12.27
C ARG A 279 -4.42 -25.70 -13.06
N ALA A 280 -3.46 -24.85 -13.42
CA ALA A 280 -2.25 -25.29 -14.12
C ALA A 280 -1.34 -26.16 -13.24
N LEU A 281 -1.27 -25.88 -11.93
CA LEU A 281 -0.56 -26.67 -10.94
C LEU A 281 -1.23 -28.03 -10.70
N GLU A 282 -2.55 -28.05 -10.54
CA GLU A 282 -3.34 -29.28 -10.38
C GLU A 282 -3.20 -30.18 -11.62
N ALA A 283 -3.17 -29.61 -12.82
CA ALA A 283 -2.94 -30.34 -14.06
C ALA A 283 -1.53 -30.98 -14.15
N ARG A 284 -0.57 -30.52 -13.34
CA ARG A 284 0.78 -31.09 -13.24
C ARG A 284 0.85 -32.30 -12.29
N ASP A 285 -0.25 -32.70 -11.66
CA ASP A 285 -0.34 -33.84 -10.71
C ASP A 285 0.66 -33.74 -9.54
N SER A 286 1.10 -32.52 -9.23
CA SER A 286 1.84 -32.21 -8.01
C SER A 286 0.83 -32.18 -6.87
N GLY A 287 0.77 -33.23 -6.05
CA GLY A 287 -0.03 -33.18 -4.82
C GLY A 287 0.33 -31.92 -4.03
N ILE A 288 -0.63 -31.00 -3.87
CA ILE A 288 -0.40 -29.72 -3.22
C ILE A 288 -0.41 -29.95 -1.70
N ASP A 289 0.72 -29.77 -1.03
CA ASP A 289 0.78 -29.82 0.42
C ASP A 289 0.21 -28.52 1.01
N SER A 290 -0.93 -28.61 1.69
CA SER A 290 -1.58 -27.46 2.31
C SER A 290 -1.13 -27.22 3.76
N ALA A 291 -0.26 -28.06 4.32
CA ALA A 291 0.19 -27.91 5.72
C ALA A 291 0.94 -26.59 5.95
N PRO A 292 1.91 -26.17 5.10
CA PRO A 292 2.60 -24.88 5.28
C PRO A 292 1.65 -23.69 5.20
N PHE A 293 0.67 -23.74 4.29
CA PHE A 293 -0.36 -22.71 4.18
C PHE A 293 -1.19 -22.57 5.46
N THR A 294 -1.57 -23.69 6.08
CA THR A 294 -2.40 -23.67 7.30
C THR A 294 -1.69 -22.97 8.46
N GLU A 295 -0.38 -23.19 8.61
CA GLU A 295 0.42 -22.50 9.62
C GLU A 295 0.55 -21.00 9.34
N SER A 296 0.79 -20.62 8.08
CA SER A 296 0.86 -19.21 7.69
C SER A 296 -0.47 -18.48 7.87
N LEU A 297 -1.59 -19.11 7.54
CA LEU A 297 -2.93 -18.53 7.69
C LEU A 297 -3.23 -18.18 9.16
N GLU A 298 -2.88 -19.07 10.09
CA GLU A 298 -3.10 -18.83 11.52
C GLU A 298 -2.25 -17.66 12.04
N LEU A 299 -1.01 -17.52 11.57
CA LEU A 299 -0.16 -16.36 11.90
C LEU A 299 -0.75 -15.05 11.36
N TYR A 300 -1.26 -15.05 10.12
CA TYR A 300 -1.94 -13.88 9.55
C TYR A 300 -3.16 -13.46 10.36
N ARG A 301 -3.98 -14.43 10.80
CA ARG A 301 -5.13 -14.16 11.66
C ARG A 301 -4.73 -13.55 12.99
N GLN A 302 -3.71 -14.10 13.64
CA GLN A 302 -3.23 -13.58 14.92
C GLN A 302 -2.67 -12.15 14.81
N GLN A 303 -2.05 -11.81 13.68
CA GLN A 303 -1.57 -10.45 13.43
C GLN A 303 -2.73 -9.46 13.29
N ILE A 304 -3.74 -9.78 12.48
CA ILE A 304 -4.91 -8.90 12.29
C ILE A 304 -5.68 -8.71 13.60
N LEU A 305 -5.85 -9.79 14.38
CA LEU A 305 -6.55 -9.73 15.67
C LEU A 305 -5.72 -9.06 16.78
N GLY A 306 -4.40 -8.98 16.62
CA GLY A 306 -3.47 -8.42 17.60
C GLY A 306 -3.25 -6.90 17.46
N ASP A 307 -3.70 -6.32 16.35
CA ASP A 307 -3.60 -4.89 16.06
C ASP A 307 -4.97 -4.22 16.27
N GLU A 308 -5.11 -3.47 17.37
CA GLU A 308 -6.38 -2.86 17.81
C GLU A 308 -6.91 -1.84 16.80
N LEU A 309 -6.03 -1.01 16.23
CA LEU A 309 -6.41 0.02 15.25
C LEU A 309 -6.90 -0.61 13.95
N LEU A 310 -6.15 -1.61 13.45
CA LEU A 310 -6.54 -2.36 12.27
C LEU A 310 -7.86 -3.13 12.49
N TYR A 311 -8.02 -3.75 13.66
CA TYR A 311 -9.22 -4.51 13.98
C TYR A 311 -10.48 -3.66 14.06
N ASP A 312 -10.40 -2.49 14.71
CA ASP A 312 -11.53 -1.57 14.84
C ASP A 312 -11.98 -1.04 13.47
N GLU A 313 -11.01 -0.68 12.62
CA GLU A 313 -11.32 -0.20 11.27
C GLU A 313 -11.86 -1.30 10.36
N LEU A 314 -11.28 -2.50 10.39
CA LEU A 314 -11.84 -3.66 9.70
C LEU A 314 -13.24 -3.99 10.19
N SER A 315 -13.51 -3.88 11.50
CA SER A 315 -14.84 -4.10 12.07
C SER A 315 -15.85 -3.12 11.51
N ARG A 316 -15.47 -1.83 11.40
CA ARG A 316 -16.30 -0.78 10.80
C ARG A 316 -16.60 -1.09 9.33
N ILE A 317 -15.56 -1.38 8.54
CA ILE A 317 -15.69 -1.64 7.10
C ILE A 317 -16.51 -2.91 6.84
N CYS A 318 -16.22 -4.02 7.52
CA CYS A 318 -17.00 -5.25 7.40
C CYS A 318 -18.48 -5.01 7.76
N GLY A 319 -18.73 -4.15 8.76
CA GLY A 319 -20.07 -3.73 9.16
C GLY A 319 -20.88 -3.05 8.03
N LEU A 320 -20.22 -2.35 7.09
CA LEU A 320 -20.88 -1.77 5.90
C LEU A 320 -21.54 -2.84 5.02
N PHE A 321 -20.98 -4.05 5.03
CA PHE A 321 -21.45 -5.19 4.26
C PHE A 321 -22.28 -6.19 5.08
N GLY A 322 -22.59 -5.86 6.34
CA GLY A 322 -23.29 -6.75 7.26
C GLY A 322 -22.46 -7.98 7.66
N ALA A 323 -21.14 -7.88 7.59
CA ALA A 323 -20.18 -8.93 7.91
C ALA A 323 -19.37 -8.58 9.17
N THR A 324 -18.77 -9.59 9.77
CA THR A 324 -17.80 -9.45 10.88
C THR A 324 -16.37 -9.57 10.36
N VAL A 325 -15.39 -9.20 11.19
CA VAL A 325 -13.97 -9.46 10.90
C VAL A 325 -13.73 -10.96 10.70
N ASP A 326 -14.38 -11.83 11.46
CA ASP A 326 -14.26 -13.28 11.30
C ASP A 326 -14.78 -13.77 9.93
N ASP A 327 -15.88 -13.19 9.43
CA ASP A 327 -16.39 -13.48 8.09
C ASP A 327 -15.38 -13.06 7.01
N TYR A 328 -14.73 -11.92 7.19
CA TYR A 328 -13.69 -11.44 6.28
C TYR A 328 -12.42 -12.31 6.34
N LEU A 329 -11.97 -12.71 7.54
CA LEU A 329 -10.85 -13.64 7.71
C LEU A 329 -11.12 -15.03 7.09
N LEU A 330 -12.39 -15.43 7.00
CA LEU A 330 -12.80 -16.62 6.25
C LEU A 330 -12.75 -16.36 4.73
N ALA A 331 -13.25 -15.20 4.28
CA ALA A 331 -13.18 -14.80 2.87
C ALA A 331 -11.74 -14.65 2.35
N LEU A 332 -10.78 -14.31 3.23
CA LEU A 332 -9.36 -14.20 2.92
C LEU A 332 -8.66 -15.55 2.70
N GLU A 333 -9.21 -16.68 3.17
CA GLU A 333 -8.55 -17.97 3.05
C GLU A 333 -8.23 -18.33 1.59
N ARG A 334 -9.20 -18.12 0.69
CA ARG A 334 -9.03 -18.47 -0.73
C ARG A 334 -8.02 -17.55 -1.43
N PRO A 335 -8.08 -16.20 -1.32
CA PRO A 335 -7.02 -15.33 -1.83
C PRO A 335 -5.62 -15.70 -1.31
N LEU A 336 -5.45 -15.96 -0.02
CA LEU A 336 -4.15 -16.36 0.53
C LEU A 336 -3.70 -17.73 0.01
N TRP A 337 -4.63 -18.66 -0.18
CA TRP A 337 -4.35 -19.95 -0.82
C TRP A 337 -3.88 -19.76 -2.26
N LEU A 338 -4.53 -18.88 -3.02
CA LEU A 338 -4.14 -18.57 -4.39
C LEU A 338 -2.72 -18.00 -4.47
N GLN A 339 -2.35 -17.10 -3.56
CA GLN A 339 -0.98 -16.59 -3.46
C GLN A 339 0.01 -17.74 -3.25
N TYR A 340 -0.25 -18.60 -2.26
CA TYR A 340 0.59 -19.74 -1.95
C TYR A 340 0.74 -20.70 -3.15
N THR A 341 -0.35 -20.95 -3.88
CA THR A 341 -0.31 -21.84 -5.04
C THR A 341 0.45 -21.24 -6.22
N GLY A 342 0.46 -19.91 -6.35
CA GLY A 342 1.30 -19.21 -7.32
C GLY A 342 2.79 -19.43 -7.04
N ASP A 343 3.20 -19.36 -5.77
CA ASP A 343 4.58 -19.63 -5.36
C ASP A 343 4.97 -21.10 -5.64
N LEU A 344 4.08 -22.04 -5.34
CA LEU A 344 4.29 -23.46 -5.65
C LEU A 344 4.39 -23.71 -7.16
N TYR A 345 3.57 -23.04 -7.97
CA TYR A 345 3.64 -23.16 -9.42
C TYR A 345 4.96 -22.64 -9.98
N TYR A 346 5.43 -21.49 -9.50
CA TYR A 346 6.74 -20.96 -9.88
C TYR A 346 7.88 -21.90 -9.47
N GLN A 347 7.81 -22.48 -8.26
CA GLN A 347 8.78 -23.48 -7.83
C GLN A 347 8.77 -24.72 -8.73
N ALA A 348 7.59 -25.21 -9.10
CA ALA A 348 7.47 -26.35 -10.02
C ALA A 348 8.08 -26.04 -11.40
N LEU A 349 7.91 -24.80 -11.91
CA LEU A 349 8.56 -24.36 -13.14
C LEU A 349 10.08 -24.26 -13.01
N TYR A 350 10.57 -23.81 -11.86
CA TYR A 350 12.01 -23.75 -11.59
C TYR A 350 12.65 -25.15 -11.58
N GLU A 351 12.00 -26.11 -10.91
CA GLU A 351 12.45 -27.50 -10.87
C GLU A 351 12.42 -28.14 -12.27
N GLU A 352 11.35 -27.91 -13.03
CA GLU A 352 11.21 -28.38 -14.40
C GLU A 352 12.27 -27.78 -15.32
N TYR A 353 12.47 -26.46 -15.29
CA TYR A 353 13.50 -25.78 -16.06
C TYR A 353 14.90 -26.31 -15.73
N THR A 354 15.22 -26.42 -14.44
CA THR A 354 16.53 -26.92 -13.98
C THR A 354 16.79 -28.34 -14.49
N ALA A 355 15.77 -29.21 -14.48
CA ALA A 355 15.89 -30.57 -15.02
C ALA A 355 16.03 -30.59 -16.55
N LEU A 356 15.35 -29.69 -17.26
CA LEU A 356 15.45 -29.58 -18.72
C LEU A 356 16.81 -29.08 -19.18
N THR A 357 17.43 -28.17 -18.42
CA THR A 357 18.72 -27.56 -18.75
C THR A 357 19.91 -28.25 -18.08
N GLU A 358 19.68 -29.40 -17.43
CA GLU A 358 20.74 -30.09 -16.69
C GLU A 358 21.86 -30.54 -17.64
N GLY A 359 23.06 -30.01 -17.44
CA GLY A 359 24.24 -30.34 -18.25
C GLY A 359 24.41 -29.51 -19.52
N GLU A 360 23.57 -28.50 -19.75
CA GLU A 360 23.74 -27.51 -20.82
C GLU A 360 24.68 -26.38 -20.36
N GLU A 361 25.69 -26.02 -21.16
CA GLU A 361 26.59 -24.88 -20.86
C GLU A 361 25.89 -23.53 -21.05
N GLU A 362 24.99 -23.43 -22.03
CA GLU A 362 24.13 -22.28 -22.30
C GLU A 362 22.75 -22.77 -22.73
N PRO A 363 21.72 -22.64 -21.87
CA PRO A 363 20.34 -22.98 -22.23
C PRO A 363 19.82 -22.14 -23.42
N GLU A 364 18.97 -22.74 -24.27
CA GLU A 364 18.39 -22.05 -25.44
C GLU A 364 17.50 -20.85 -25.08
N GLN A 365 16.91 -20.85 -23.89
CA GLN A 365 16.11 -19.77 -23.34
C GLN A 365 16.47 -19.55 -21.88
N SER A 366 16.35 -18.33 -21.39
CA SER A 366 16.47 -18.02 -19.97
C SER A 366 15.30 -18.59 -19.16
N PHE A 367 15.50 -18.75 -17.86
CA PHE A 367 14.42 -19.15 -16.95
C PHE A 367 13.25 -18.16 -16.98
N GLU A 368 13.54 -16.87 -17.13
CA GLU A 368 12.52 -15.82 -17.20
C GLU A 368 11.66 -15.93 -18.47
N GLU A 369 12.26 -16.22 -19.62
CA GLU A 369 11.52 -16.49 -20.87
C GLU A 369 10.67 -17.76 -20.75
N TYR A 370 11.21 -18.82 -20.15
CA TYR A 370 10.48 -20.07 -19.91
C TYR A 370 9.26 -19.86 -19.01
N VAL A 371 9.43 -19.16 -17.89
CA VAL A 371 8.34 -18.83 -16.97
C VAL A 371 7.30 -17.96 -17.67
N SER A 372 7.72 -16.92 -18.41
CA SER A 372 6.79 -16.06 -19.15
C SER A 372 5.91 -16.87 -20.11
N ALA A 373 6.51 -17.78 -20.89
CA ALA A 373 5.78 -18.61 -21.83
C ALA A 373 4.81 -19.59 -21.13
N ALA A 374 5.18 -20.11 -19.96
CA ALA A 374 4.31 -20.96 -19.16
C ALA A 374 3.11 -20.19 -18.60
N PHE A 375 3.32 -18.95 -18.14
CA PHE A 375 2.28 -18.06 -17.65
C PHE A 375 1.33 -17.64 -18.77
N ASP A 376 1.86 -17.22 -19.92
CA ASP A 376 1.05 -16.86 -21.11
C ASP A 376 0.13 -18.01 -21.52
N LYS A 377 0.65 -19.25 -21.48
CA LYS A 377 -0.13 -20.45 -21.77
C LYS A 377 -1.19 -20.73 -20.69
N ALA A 378 -0.89 -20.50 -19.42
CA ALA A 378 -1.85 -20.69 -18.33
C ALA A 378 -3.01 -19.69 -18.41
N PHE A 379 -2.74 -18.48 -18.92
CA PHE A 379 -3.73 -17.40 -19.03
C PHE A 379 -4.44 -17.34 -20.38
N GLU A 380 -4.05 -18.17 -21.34
CA GLU A 380 -4.56 -18.14 -22.70
C GLU A 380 -6.09 -18.25 -22.75
N GLY A 381 -6.73 -17.25 -23.35
CA GLY A 381 -8.18 -17.19 -23.52
C GLY A 381 -8.97 -16.85 -22.25
N SER A 382 -8.31 -16.46 -21.16
CA SER A 382 -8.97 -15.94 -19.97
C SER A 382 -9.19 -14.42 -20.04
N GLU A 383 -10.29 -13.94 -19.47
CA GLU A 383 -10.61 -12.52 -19.40
C GLU A 383 -11.39 -12.17 -18.13
N LEU A 384 -11.17 -10.95 -17.63
CA LEU A 384 -12.02 -10.31 -16.61
C LEU A 384 -13.24 -9.70 -17.30
N VAL A 385 -14.44 -10.05 -16.82
CA VAL A 385 -15.68 -9.75 -17.57
C VAL A 385 -16.55 -8.70 -16.88
N ASN A 386 -16.69 -8.72 -15.55
CA ASN A 386 -17.69 -7.91 -14.83
C ASN A 386 -17.16 -7.16 -13.60
N LEU A 387 -16.06 -6.41 -13.73
CA LEU A 387 -15.32 -5.79 -12.63
C LEU A 387 -16.13 -4.83 -11.73
N ALA A 388 -17.12 -4.13 -12.28
CA ALA A 388 -17.90 -3.11 -11.57
C ALA A 388 -18.98 -3.69 -10.65
N GLY A 389 -19.29 -4.98 -10.78
CA GLY A 389 -20.48 -5.56 -10.18
C GLY A 389 -21.69 -5.36 -11.08
#